data_AF-A0A1A8JSF2-F1
#
_entry.id   AF-A0A1A8JSF2-F1
#
_cell.length_a   1.000
_cell.length_b   1.000
_cell.length_c   1.000
_cell.angle_alpha   90.00
_cell.angle_beta   90.00
_cell.angle_gamma   90.00
#
_symmetry.space_group_name_H-M   'P 1'
#
loop_
_entity.id
_entity.type
_entity.pdbx_description
1 polymer ?
#
loop_
_entity_poly.entity_id
_entity_poly.type
_entity_poly.pdbx_seq_one_letter_code
_entity_poly.pdbx_strand_id
1 'polypeptide(L)' 'KFGPRFPAMSGCYDKGLRCMAMEITKQMGVASLVQEGVYAMVGGPNFETIAEAKLLHRLGVDAVGRTISEPHLLL' A
#
# COMPACT_ATOMS: atom_id res chain seq x y z
N LYS A 1 -9.10 21.11 18.41
CA LYS A 1 -8.60 21.61 17.10
C LYS A 1 -7.83 20.47 16.43
N PHE A 2 -8.13 20.14 15.17
CA PHE A 2 -7.82 18.83 14.53
C PHE A 2 -6.51 18.77 13.71
N GLY A 3 -5.64 19.78 13.78
CA GLY A 3 -4.32 19.74 13.13
C GLY A 3 -4.10 20.86 12.10
N PRO A 4 -2.96 20.80 11.37
CA PRO A 4 -2.54 21.82 10.42
C PRO A 4 -3.37 21.80 9.14
N ARG A 5 -3.37 22.92 8.39
CA ARG A 5 -4.11 23.03 7.11
C ARG A 5 -3.58 22.09 6.03
N PHE A 6 -2.27 21.83 6.03
CA PHE A 6 -1.59 20.94 5.09
C PHE A 6 -0.75 19.92 5.89
N PRO A 7 -1.29 18.73 6.18
CA PRO A 7 -0.53 17.69 6.86
C PRO A 7 0.55 17.14 5.92
N ALA A 8 1.75 16.90 6.45
CA ALA A 8 2.82 16.24 5.70
C ALA A 8 2.52 14.73 5.57
N MET A 9 2.66 14.19 4.36
CA MET A 9 2.38 12.77 4.08
C MET A 9 3.61 11.85 4.20
N SER A 10 4.82 12.42 4.34
CA SER A 10 6.10 11.69 4.33
C SER A 10 6.29 10.68 5.49
N GLY A 11 5.38 10.67 6.46
CA GLY A 11 5.38 9.77 7.62
C GLY A 11 4.00 9.23 7.97
N CYS A 12 3.06 9.19 7.01
CA CYS A 12 1.71 8.68 7.28
C CYS A 12 1.68 7.21 7.69
N TYR A 13 2.65 6.42 7.22
CA TYR A 13 2.85 5.05 7.66
C TYR A 13 4.02 5.01 8.64
N ASP A 14 3.71 4.68 9.90
CA ASP A 14 4.72 4.62 10.95
C ASP A 14 5.74 3.51 10.68
N LYS A 15 7.02 3.89 10.68
CA LYS A 15 8.13 2.97 10.41
C LYS A 15 8.30 1.94 11.52
N GLY A 16 8.03 2.32 12.77
CA GLY A 16 8.14 1.42 13.93
C GLY A 16 7.11 0.30 13.87
N LEU A 17 5.85 0.63 13.56
CA LEU A 17 4.78 -0.35 13.36
C LEU A 17 5.12 -1.33 12.23
N ARG A 18 5.66 -0.83 11.11
CA ARG A 18 6.08 -1.68 10.00
C ARG A 18 7.22 -2.62 10.36
N CYS A 19 8.25 -2.14 11.07
CA CYS A 19 9.33 -2.98 11.55
C CYS A 19 8.84 -4.05 12.53
N MET A 20 7.94 -3.70 13.45
CA MET A 20 7.34 -4.66 14.38
C MET A 20 6.51 -5.71 13.65
N ALA A 21 5.69 -5.31 12.68
CA ALA A 21 4.93 -6.25 11.87
C ALA A 21 5.84 -7.24 11.13
N MET A 22 6.94 -6.76 10.56
CA MET A 22 7.93 -7.62 9.88
C MET A 22 8.66 -8.56 10.85
N GLU A 23 8.88 -8.16 12.10
CA GLU A 23 9.48 -9.03 13.10
C GLU A 23 8.51 -10.14 13.53
N ILE A 24 7.23 -9.80 13.72
CA ILE A 24 6.17 -10.77 14.03
C ILE A 24 6.02 -11.79 12.90
N THR A 25 6.07 -11.35 11.64
CA THR A 25 5.92 -12.26 10.49
C THR A 25 7.10 -13.22 10.36
N LYS A 26 8.32 -12.79 10.71
CA LYS A 26 9.49 -13.68 10.85
C LYS A 26 9.30 -14.70 11.97
N GLN A 27 8.83 -14.26 13.14
CA GLN A 27 8.58 -15.15 14.28
C GLN A 27 7.52 -16.21 13.95
N MET A 28 6.50 -15.84 13.18
CA MET A 28 5.44 -16.74 12.73
C MET A 28 5.82 -17.60 11.51
N GLY A 29 7.01 -17.41 10.93
CA GLY A 29 7.46 -18.15 9.75
C GLY A 29 6.71 -17.80 8.44
N VAL A 30 5.95 -16.69 8.43
CA VAL A 30 5.16 -16.22 7.28
C VAL A 30 5.81 -15.03 6.57
N ALA A 31 7.06 -14.73 6.87
CA ALA A 31 7.79 -13.60 6.26
C ALA A 31 7.81 -13.65 4.72
N SER A 32 7.77 -14.83 4.11
CA SER A 32 7.71 -14.99 2.64
C SER A 32 6.39 -14.53 2.02
N LEU A 33 5.30 -14.50 2.79
CA LEU A 33 3.98 -14.08 2.34
C LEU A 33 3.77 -12.57 2.45
N VAL A 34 4.67 -11.85 3.13
CA VAL A 34 4.53 -10.42 3.38
C VAL A 34 5.44 -9.64 2.44
N GLN A 35 4.86 -8.70 1.73
CA GLN A 35 5.55 -7.80 0.82
C GLN A 35 5.38 -6.36 1.30
N GLU A 36 6.38 -5.53 1.01
CA GLU A 36 6.33 -4.10 1.24
C GLU A 36 6.44 -3.38 -0.10
N GLY A 37 5.56 -2.41 -0.34
CA GLY A 37 5.52 -1.69 -1.59
C GLY A 37 4.68 -0.43 -1.55
N VAL A 38 4.54 0.21 -2.71
CA VAL A 38 3.74 1.41 -2.91
C VAL A 38 2.30 1.03 -3.24
N TYR A 39 1.37 1.55 -2.45
CA TYR A 39 -0.06 1.39 -2.68
C TYR A 39 -0.64 2.61 -3.39
N ALA A 40 -1.41 2.40 -4.46
CA ALA A 40 -2.19 3.44 -5.11
C ALA A 40 -3.68 3.22 -4.92
N MET A 41 -4.39 4.28 -4.50
CA MET A 41 -5.84 4.26 -4.34
C MET A 41 -6.52 4.75 -5.62
N VAL A 42 -7.37 3.92 -6.23
CA VAL A 42 -8.16 4.26 -7.42
C VAL A 42 -9.63 4.37 -7.02
N GLY A 43 -10.24 5.54 -7.23
CA GLY A 43 -11.57 5.86 -6.70
C GLY A 43 -12.77 5.22 -7.42
N GLY A 44 -12.56 4.52 -8.54
CA GLY A 44 -13.65 3.97 -9.35
C GLY A 44 -14.39 2.79 -8.69
N PRO A 45 -15.66 2.52 -9.04
CA PRO A 45 -16.32 1.26 -8.72
C PRO A 45 -15.87 0.11 -9.61
N ASN A 46 -15.34 0.44 -10.79
CA ASN A 46 -14.79 -0.50 -11.76
C ASN A 46 -13.32 -0.79 -11.41
N PHE A 47 -12.88 -2.00 -11.74
CA PHE A 47 -11.46 -2.35 -11.73
C PHE A 47 -10.69 -1.51 -12.76
N GLU A 48 -9.41 -1.30 -12.47
CA GLU A 48 -8.46 -0.70 -13.40
C GLU A 48 -8.40 -1.51 -14.70
N THR A 49 -8.32 -0.80 -15.81
CA THR A 49 -8.08 -1.43 -17.10
C THR A 49 -6.64 -1.95 -17.19
N ILE A 50 -6.37 -2.88 -18.09
CA ILE A 50 -5.01 -3.41 -18.34
C ILE A 50 -4.03 -2.27 -18.67
N ALA A 51 -4.51 -1.21 -19.33
CA ALA A 51 -3.68 -0.05 -19.65
C ALA A 51 -3.31 0.76 -18.39
N GLU A 52 -4.27 0.97 -17.49
CA GLU A 52 -4.07 1.66 -16.22
C GLU A 52 -3.19 0.85 -15.27
N ALA A 53 -3.41 -0.47 -15.16
CA ALA A 53 -2.55 -1.36 -14.39
C ALA A 53 -1.09 -1.29 -14.87
N LYS A 54 -0.85 -1.34 -16.19
CA LYS A 54 0.50 -1.20 -16.77
C LYS A 54 1.10 0.18 -16.51
N LEU A 55 0.29 1.23 -16.53
CA LEU A 55 0.73 2.58 -16.19
C LEU A 55 1.16 2.66 -14.72
N LEU A 56 0.32 2.18 -13.79
CA LEU A 56 0.58 2.18 -12.36
C LEU A 56 1.81 1.34 -12.02
N HIS A 57 1.94 0.16 -12.63
CA HIS A 57 3.13 -0.66 -12.48
C HIS A 57 4.40 0.06 -12.95
N ARG A 58 4.36 0.75 -14.09
CA ARG A 58 5.50 1.57 -14.58
C ARG A 58 5.82 2.77 -13.68
N LEU A 59 4.84 3.26 -12.92
CA LEU A 59 5.03 4.31 -11.93
C LEU A 59 5.60 3.78 -10.60
N GLY A 60 5.83 2.47 -10.49
CA GLY A 60 6.37 1.83 -9.30
C GLY A 60 5.31 1.54 -8.24
N VAL A 61 4.05 1.34 -8.65
CA VAL A 61 2.97 0.90 -7.77
C VAL A 61 2.97 -0.62 -7.70
N ASP A 62 3.03 -1.16 -6.47
CA ASP A 62 3.06 -2.60 -6.21
C ASP A 62 1.65 -3.17 -5.92
N ALA A 63 0.77 -2.35 -5.35
CA ALA A 63 -0.60 -2.73 -5.05
C ALA A 63 -1.57 -1.61 -5.42
N VAL A 64 -2.70 -1.96 -6.01
CA VAL A 64 -3.80 -1.03 -6.27
C VAL A 64 -4.99 -1.45 -5.44
N GLY A 65 -5.82 -0.50 -5.06
CA GLY A 65 -7.03 -0.79 -4.31
C GLY A 65 -8.01 0.35 -4.42
N ARG A 66 -9.27 0.04 -4.14
CA ARG A 66 -10.33 1.06 -4.05
C ARG A 66 -10.41 1.65 -2.64
N THR A 67 -10.10 0.81 -1.67
CA THR A 67 -10.02 1.13 -0.25
C THR A 67 -8.77 0.47 0.33
N ILE A 68 -8.28 1.03 1.43
CA ILE A 68 -7.13 0.45 2.15
C ILE A 68 -7.40 -0.97 2.66
N SER A 69 -8.68 -1.36 2.80
CA SER A 69 -9.11 -2.68 3.25
C SER A 69 -9.13 -3.73 2.13
N GLU A 70 -9.17 -3.33 0.86
CA GLU A 70 -9.21 -4.25 -0.29
C GLU A 70 -8.10 -3.94 -1.30
N PRO A 71 -6.83 -4.25 -0.97
CA PRO A 71 -5.74 -4.22 -1.94
C PRO A 71 -5.76 -5.44 -2.87
N HIS A 72 -5.52 -5.20 -4.16
CA HIS A 72 -5.21 -6.20 -5.18
C HIS A 72 -3.75 -6.01 -5.64
N LEU A 73 -3.02 -7.13 -5.70
CA LEU A 73 -1.63 -7.16 -6.12
C LEU A 73 -1.53 -7.04 -7.64
N LEU A 74 -0.63 -6.20 -8.13
CA LEU A 74 -0.36 -6.01 -9.56
C LEU A 74 0.83 -6.85 -10.09
N LEU A 75 1.09 -8.02 -9.48
CA LEU A 75 2.22 -8.89 -9.85
C LEU A 75 2.24 -9.28 -11.34
#